data_AF-A0A9D7DGQ1-F1
#
_entry.id   AF-A0A9D7DGQ1-F1
#
_cell.length_a   1.000
_cell.length_b   1.000
_cell.length_c   1.000
_cell.angle_alpha   90.00
_cell.angle_beta   90.00
_cell.angle_gamma   90.00
#
_symmetry.space_group_name_H-M   'P 1'
#
loop_
_entity.id
_entity.type
_entity.pdbx_description
1 polymer ?
#
loop_
_entity_poly.entity_id
_entity_poly.type
_entity_poly.pdbx_seq_one_letter_code
_entity_poly.pdbx_strand_id
1 'polypeptide(L)'
;MIDCEGIAGGTDLPGTPCDDGLATTGNDTWSANCTCVGQLIDCEGVAGGTDLPGTPCDDENPNTSGDTWSANCVCAGVLPNDCEGTPGGPAQPGTPCDDELATTGNDTWSANCECIGQLIDCEGVAGGTDLPGTPCDDGLATTGNDTWSANCTCVGQLIDCEGVAGGTDLPGTPCDDGLATTGNDTWSANCTCGGQLIDCEGCWWYRYARHALR
;
A
#
# COMPACT_ATOMS: atom_id res chain seq x y z
N MET A 1 -33.78 31.15 -71.22
CA MET A 1 -33.09 30.99 -69.92
C MET A 1 -31.78 30.30 -70.21
N ILE A 2 -30.67 30.83 -69.70
CA ILE A 2 -29.35 30.20 -69.81
C ILE A 2 -29.12 29.44 -68.50
N ASP A 3 -28.60 28.22 -68.57
CA ASP A 3 -28.26 27.41 -67.41
C ASP A 3 -26.89 27.80 -66.81
N CYS A 4 -26.43 27.06 -65.80
CA CYS A 4 -25.18 27.35 -65.11
C CYS A 4 -23.92 27.05 -65.94
N GLU A 5 -24.02 26.31 -67.04
CA GLU A 5 -22.92 26.09 -67.99
C GLU A 5 -22.91 27.08 -69.17
N GLY A 6 -23.88 27.98 -69.24
CA GLY A 6 -23.98 28.96 -70.33
C GLY A 6 -24.78 28.46 -71.54
N ILE A 7 -25.50 27.34 -71.41
CA ILE A 7 -26.30 26.73 -72.47
C ILE A 7 -27.74 27.24 -72.41
N ALA A 8 -28.24 27.76 -73.53
CA ALA A 8 -29.63 28.21 -73.62
C ALA A 8 -30.59 27.00 -73.58
N GLY A 9 -31.41 26.93 -72.53
CA GLY A 9 -32.37 25.84 -72.32
C GLY A 9 -31.75 24.53 -71.82
N GLY A 10 -30.51 24.54 -71.32
CA GLY A 10 -29.91 23.37 -70.70
C GLY A 10 -30.43 23.09 -69.28
N THR A 11 -29.96 21.99 -68.69
CA THR A 11 -30.55 21.38 -67.48
C THR A 11 -29.84 21.74 -66.18
N ASP A 12 -28.67 22.37 -66.25
CA ASP A 12 -27.83 22.71 -65.11
C ASP A 12 -28.36 23.94 -64.38
N LEU A 13 -29.46 23.75 -63.65
CA LEU A 13 -30.14 24.79 -62.90
C LEU A 13 -29.78 24.72 -61.41
N PRO A 14 -29.91 25.81 -60.63
CA PRO A 14 -29.74 25.76 -59.19
C PRO A 14 -30.53 24.63 -58.52
N GLY A 15 -29.86 23.83 -57.70
CA GLY A 15 -30.41 22.65 -57.03
C GLY A 15 -30.35 21.35 -57.86
N THR A 16 -29.92 21.39 -59.12
CA THR A 16 -29.67 20.18 -59.91
C THR A 16 -28.28 19.60 -59.59
N PRO A 17 -28.07 18.27 -59.75
CA PRO A 17 -26.80 17.63 -59.44
C PRO A 17 -25.65 18.12 -60.32
N CYS A 18 -24.44 18.15 -59.75
CA CYS A 18 -23.19 18.42 -60.46
C CYS A 18 -22.05 17.61 -59.80
N ASP A 19 -20.79 17.87 -60.17
CA ASP A 19 -19.58 17.32 -59.52
C ASP A 19 -18.60 18.48 -59.30
N ASP A 20 -18.28 18.81 -58.05
CA ASP A 20 -17.37 19.91 -57.71
C ASP A 20 -15.88 19.48 -57.73
N GLY A 21 -15.63 18.18 -57.98
CA GLY A 21 -14.31 17.58 -58.11
C GLY A 21 -13.57 17.35 -56.80
N LEU A 22 -14.18 17.64 -55.65
CA LEU A 22 -13.55 17.47 -54.33
C LEU A 22 -13.96 16.14 -53.70
N ALA A 23 -12.97 15.28 -53.45
CA ALA A 23 -13.23 13.96 -52.83
C ALA A 23 -13.73 14.02 -51.37
N THR A 24 -13.67 15.19 -50.72
CA THR A 24 -14.16 15.41 -49.35
C THR A 24 -15.62 15.83 -49.29
N THR A 25 -16.25 16.07 -50.43
CA THR A 25 -17.65 16.50 -50.53
C THR A 25 -18.44 15.55 -51.42
N GLY A 26 -19.75 15.55 -51.23
CA GLY A 26 -20.69 14.80 -52.05
C GLY A 26 -22.07 15.47 -52.05
N ASN A 27 -23.03 14.85 -52.74
CA ASN A 27 -24.35 15.45 -53.01
C ASN A 27 -24.23 16.85 -53.64
N ASP A 28 -23.34 16.99 -54.62
CA ASP A 28 -23.02 18.29 -55.18
C ASP A 28 -24.20 18.83 -55.99
N THR A 29 -24.49 20.11 -55.76
CA THR A 29 -25.57 20.79 -56.45
C THR A 29 -25.13 22.17 -56.90
N TRP A 30 -25.74 22.62 -58.01
CA TRP A 30 -25.56 23.98 -58.46
C TRP A 30 -26.16 24.97 -57.46
N SER A 31 -25.36 25.92 -56.98
CA SER A 31 -25.83 27.00 -56.11
C SER A 31 -26.68 28.02 -56.88
N ALA A 32 -27.35 28.93 -56.16
CA ALA A 32 -28.07 30.06 -56.77
C ALA A 32 -27.16 30.99 -57.61
N ASN A 33 -25.84 30.93 -57.39
CA ASN A 33 -24.84 31.69 -58.12
C ASN A 33 -24.14 30.86 -59.22
N CYS A 34 -24.69 29.69 -59.57
CA CYS A 34 -24.11 28.78 -60.57
C CYS A 34 -22.68 28.34 -60.24
N THR A 35 -22.43 28.03 -58.97
CA THR A 35 -21.22 27.33 -58.52
C THR A 35 -21.61 25.93 -58.12
N CYS A 36 -20.92 24.91 -58.64
CA CYS A 36 -21.08 23.55 -58.14
C CYS A 36 -20.45 23.46 -56.75
N VAL A 37 -21.23 23.04 -55.76
CA VAL A 37 -20.77 22.89 -54.37
C VAL A 37 -21.35 21.62 -53.77
N GLY A 38 -20.51 20.85 -53.10
CA GLY A 38 -20.89 19.68 -52.33
C GLY A 38 -21.09 19.93 -50.84
N GLN A 39 -21.75 18.98 -50.20
CA GLN A 39 -21.84 18.87 -48.76
C GLN A 39 -20.64 18.09 -48.22
N LEU A 40 -20.09 18.51 -47.09
CA LEU A 40 -19.01 17.79 -46.43
C LEU A 40 -19.44 16.34 -46.16
N ILE A 41 -18.60 15.38 -46.58
CA ILE A 41 -18.76 13.98 -46.23
C ILE A 41 -18.26 13.80 -44.79
N ASP A 42 -19.09 13.21 -43.93
CA ASP A 42 -18.75 12.94 -42.55
C ASP A 42 -17.89 11.66 -42.39
N CYS A 43 -17.58 11.28 -41.14
CA CYS A 43 -16.72 10.14 -40.86
C CYS A 43 -17.35 8.78 -41.18
N GLU A 44 -18.67 8.70 -41.38
CA GLU A 44 -19.37 7.50 -41.85
C GLU A 44 -19.52 7.46 -43.38
N GLY A 45 -19.05 8.50 -44.08
CA GLY A 45 -19.17 8.60 -45.54
C GLY A 45 -20.49 9.21 -46.00
N VAL A 46 -21.24 9.86 -45.11
CA VAL A 46 -22.53 10.48 -45.41
C VAL A 46 -22.32 11.96 -45.75
N ALA A 47 -22.64 12.33 -46.99
CA ALA A 47 -22.64 13.74 -47.41
C ALA A 47 -23.71 14.53 -46.64
N GLY A 48 -23.26 15.57 -45.93
CA GLY A 48 -24.09 16.38 -45.04
C GLY A 48 -24.43 15.72 -43.70
N GLY A 49 -23.76 14.60 -43.38
CA GLY A 49 -23.95 13.90 -42.12
C GLY A 49 -23.32 14.63 -40.92
N THR A 50 -23.58 14.10 -39.72
CA THR A 50 -23.26 14.78 -38.45
C THR A 50 -22.03 14.23 -37.75
N ASP A 51 -21.49 13.11 -38.21
CA ASP A 51 -20.36 12.40 -37.60
C ASP A 51 -19.04 13.08 -37.95
N LEU A 52 -18.84 14.27 -37.40
CA LEU A 52 -17.69 15.12 -37.65
C LEU A 52 -16.67 15.01 -36.51
N PRO A 53 -15.39 15.36 -36.74
CA PRO A 53 -14.39 15.40 -35.68
C PRO A 53 -14.85 16.19 -34.43
N GLY A 54 -14.71 15.58 -33.26
CA GLY A 54 -15.14 16.10 -31.96
C GLY A 54 -16.60 15.80 -31.60
N THR A 55 -17.39 15.21 -32.51
CA THR A 55 -18.74 14.73 -32.18
C THR A 55 -18.69 13.37 -31.48
N PRO A 56 -19.67 13.06 -30.60
CA PRO A 56 -19.71 11.78 -29.90
C PRO A 56 -19.87 10.61 -30.85
N CYS A 57 -19.28 9.48 -30.51
CA CYS A 57 -19.45 8.19 -31.21
C CYS A 57 -19.45 7.04 -30.18
N ASP A 58 -19.43 5.79 -30.63
CA ASP A 58 -19.25 4.59 -29.78
C ASP A 58 -18.11 3.78 -30.38
N ASP A 59 -17.00 3.62 -29.66
CA ASP A 59 -15.82 2.87 -30.13
C ASP A 59 -15.90 1.36 -29.82
N GLU A 60 -17.05 0.91 -29.33
CA GLU A 60 -17.37 -0.45 -28.90
C GLU A 60 -16.47 -1.01 -27.78
N ASN A 61 -15.57 -0.19 -27.20
CA ASN A 61 -14.70 -0.63 -26.13
C ASN A 61 -15.30 -0.27 -24.76
N PRO A 62 -15.73 -1.26 -23.96
CA PRO A 62 -16.39 -0.99 -22.69
C PRO A 62 -15.46 -0.42 -21.61
N ASN A 63 -14.15 -0.34 -21.88
CA ASN A 63 -13.16 0.20 -20.94
C ASN A 63 -12.86 1.69 -21.18
N THR A 64 -13.36 2.26 -22.27
CA THR A 64 -13.19 3.68 -22.63
C THR A 64 -14.45 4.47 -22.31
N SER A 65 -14.31 5.79 -22.25
CA SER A 65 -15.43 6.71 -22.09
C SER A 65 -15.16 8.01 -22.84
N GLY A 66 -16.23 8.75 -23.14
CA GLY A 66 -16.11 10.05 -23.82
C GLY A 66 -15.68 9.90 -25.28
N ASP A 67 -16.14 8.86 -25.95
CA ASP A 67 -15.76 8.51 -27.31
C ASP A 67 -16.14 9.63 -28.28
N THR A 68 -15.16 10.04 -29.10
CA THR A 68 -15.35 11.09 -30.09
C THR A 68 -14.62 10.76 -31.38
N TRP A 69 -15.14 11.28 -32.48
CA TRP A 69 -14.46 11.22 -33.76
C TRP A 69 -13.19 12.07 -33.73
N SER A 70 -12.05 11.47 -34.06
CA SER A 70 -10.80 12.22 -34.24
C SER A 70 -10.77 12.97 -35.58
N ALA A 71 -9.77 13.84 -35.77
CA ALA A 71 -9.54 14.53 -37.05
C ALA A 71 -9.28 13.59 -38.24
N ASN A 72 -8.94 12.33 -37.96
CA ASN A 72 -8.73 11.28 -38.97
C ASN A 72 -9.93 10.34 -39.11
N CYS A 73 -11.10 10.72 -38.58
CA CYS A 73 -12.30 9.88 -38.57
C CYS A 73 -12.09 8.49 -37.96
N VAL A 74 -11.34 8.46 -36.86
CA VAL A 74 -11.27 7.31 -35.96
C VAL A 74 -12.14 7.64 -34.76
N CYS A 75 -13.16 6.82 -34.50
CA CYS A 75 -13.90 6.85 -33.24
C CYS A 75 -13.06 6.18 -32.16
N ALA A 76 -12.77 6.91 -31.09
CA ALA A 76 -12.05 6.39 -29.94
C ALA A 76 -12.42 7.16 -28.68
N GLY A 77 -12.47 6.46 -27.55
CA GLY A 77 -12.60 7.05 -26.23
C GLY A 77 -11.29 7.16 -25.46
N VAL A 78 -11.42 7.58 -24.20
CA VAL A 78 -10.32 7.76 -23.26
C VAL A 78 -10.44 6.73 -22.14
N LEU A 79 -9.35 6.04 -21.84
CA LEU A 79 -9.28 5.14 -20.68
C LEU A 79 -9.38 5.95 -19.37
N PRO A 80 -9.90 5.38 -18.29
CA PRO A 80 -9.82 5.97 -16.96
C PRO A 80 -8.37 6.30 -16.59
N ASN A 81 -8.20 7.40 -15.86
CA ASN A 81 -6.90 7.72 -15.27
C ASN A 81 -6.50 6.68 -14.24
N ASP A 82 -5.22 6.34 -14.23
CA ASP A 82 -4.59 5.60 -13.15
C ASP A 82 -4.37 6.51 -11.91
N CYS A 83 -3.75 5.98 -10.87
CA CYS A 83 -3.52 6.71 -9.62
C CYS A 83 -2.55 7.90 -9.75
N GLU A 84 -1.79 7.98 -10.85
CA GLU A 84 -0.92 9.11 -11.17
C GLU A 84 -1.56 10.10 -12.15
N GLY A 85 -2.83 9.86 -12.54
CA GLY A 85 -3.55 10.73 -13.46
C GLY A 85 -3.28 10.44 -14.93
N THR A 86 -2.63 9.32 -15.26
CA THR A 86 -2.34 8.92 -16.64
C THR A 86 -3.45 8.00 -17.16
N PRO A 87 -4.17 8.37 -18.24
CA PRO A 87 -5.16 7.50 -18.86
C PRO A 87 -4.59 6.12 -19.21
N GLY A 88 -5.14 5.06 -18.64
CA GLY A 88 -4.69 3.68 -18.87
C GLY A 88 -3.27 3.39 -18.41
N GLY A 89 -2.72 4.23 -17.50
CA GLY A 89 -1.36 4.05 -17.00
C GLY A 89 -1.20 2.86 -16.05
N PRO A 90 0.05 2.55 -15.68
CA PRO A 90 0.39 1.37 -14.89
C PRO A 90 0.12 1.52 -13.38
N ALA A 91 -0.11 2.73 -12.87
CA ALA A 91 -0.28 2.98 -11.43
C ALA A 91 -1.70 2.60 -10.98
N GLN A 92 -1.96 1.31 -10.80
CA GLN A 92 -3.29 0.78 -10.47
C GLN A 92 -3.31 0.23 -9.04
N PRO A 93 -4.49 0.12 -8.39
CA PRO A 93 -4.59 -0.52 -7.09
C PRO A 93 -3.91 -1.89 -7.04
N GLY A 94 -3.02 -2.07 -6.06
CA GLY A 94 -2.19 -3.26 -5.87
C GLY A 94 -0.88 -3.28 -6.67
N THR A 95 -0.62 -2.30 -7.55
CA THR A 95 0.70 -2.20 -8.20
C THR A 95 1.70 -1.52 -7.27
N PRO A 96 3.01 -1.81 -7.42
CA PRO A 96 4.05 -1.19 -6.60
C PRO A 96 4.09 0.34 -6.73
N CYS A 97 4.46 0.99 -5.63
CA CYS A 97 4.77 2.42 -5.56
C CYS A 97 5.85 2.64 -4.48
N ASP A 98 6.16 3.90 -4.15
CA ASP A 98 7.05 4.30 -3.04
C ASP A 98 6.31 5.36 -2.22
N ASP A 99 6.03 5.07 -0.94
CA ASP A 99 5.33 6.01 -0.05
C ASP A 99 6.26 7.00 0.67
N GLU A 100 7.56 6.95 0.34
CA GLU A 100 8.66 7.76 0.89
C GLU A 100 8.89 7.59 2.40
N LEU A 101 8.24 6.61 3.04
CA LEU A 101 8.41 6.35 4.47
C LEU A 101 9.44 5.23 4.69
N ALA A 102 10.60 5.59 5.23
CA ALA A 102 11.66 4.63 5.53
C ALA A 102 11.30 3.54 6.56
N THR A 103 10.17 3.66 7.25
CA THR A 103 9.65 2.67 8.21
C THR A 103 8.75 1.61 7.57
N THR A 104 8.41 1.76 6.28
CA THR A 104 7.54 0.87 5.53
C THR A 104 8.25 0.32 4.29
N GLY A 105 7.70 -0.76 3.76
CA GLY A 105 8.12 -1.35 2.49
C GLY A 105 6.99 -2.17 1.87
N ASN A 106 7.26 -2.79 0.71
CA ASN A 106 6.23 -3.44 -0.12
C ASN A 106 5.06 -2.49 -0.45
N ASP A 107 5.38 -1.25 -0.80
CA ASP A 107 4.36 -0.22 -0.98
C ASP A 107 3.53 -0.49 -2.24
N THR A 108 2.22 -0.31 -2.08
CA THR A 108 1.26 -0.53 -3.17
C THR A 108 0.20 0.55 -3.17
N TRP A 109 -0.34 0.83 -4.35
CA TRP A 109 -1.49 1.72 -4.49
C TRP A 109 -2.73 1.08 -3.84
N SER A 110 -3.39 1.83 -2.97
CA SER A 110 -4.65 1.42 -2.37
C SER A 110 -5.82 1.54 -3.38
N ALA A 111 -6.99 0.99 -3.02
CA ALA A 111 -8.21 1.18 -3.80
C ALA A 111 -8.65 2.65 -3.92
N ASN A 112 -8.13 3.53 -3.06
CA ASN A 112 -8.37 4.97 -3.07
C ASN A 112 -7.23 5.75 -3.73
N CYS A 113 -6.29 5.08 -4.42
CA CYS A 113 -5.11 5.69 -5.03
C CYS A 113 -4.22 6.44 -4.03
N GLU A 114 -4.02 5.86 -2.86
CA GLU A 114 -2.99 6.27 -1.90
C GLU A 114 -1.85 5.26 -1.98
N CYS A 115 -0.61 5.71 -2.12
CA CYS A 115 0.54 4.82 -2.00
C CYS A 115 0.77 4.52 -0.51
N ILE A 116 0.67 3.24 -0.12
CA ILE A 116 0.80 2.80 1.26
C ILE A 116 1.70 1.57 1.37
N GLY A 117 2.63 1.62 2.32
CA GLY A 117 3.50 0.51 2.66
C GLY A 117 3.07 -0.33 3.84
N GLN A 118 3.71 -1.49 3.98
CA GLN A 118 3.62 -2.36 5.15
C GLN A 118 4.72 -2.01 6.13
N LEU A 119 4.41 -1.98 7.43
CA LEU A 119 5.41 -1.76 8.48
C LEU A 119 6.55 -2.77 8.35
N ILE A 120 7.79 -2.28 8.33
CA ILE A 120 8.98 -3.12 8.39
C ILE A 120 9.20 -3.55 9.84
N ASP A 121 9.36 -4.85 10.07
CA ASP A 121 9.62 -5.42 11.39
C ASP A 121 11.10 -5.30 11.81
N CYS A 122 11.43 -5.82 12.99
CA CYS A 122 12.78 -5.72 13.54
C CYS A 122 13.83 -6.55 12.79
N GLU A 123 13.41 -7.49 11.95
CA GLU A 123 14.29 -8.25 11.06
C GLU A 123 14.43 -7.60 9.68
N GLY A 124 13.75 -6.48 9.43
CA GLY A 124 13.77 -5.78 8.15
C GLY A 124 12.78 -6.33 7.13
N VAL A 125 11.80 -7.12 7.57
CA VAL A 125 10.78 -7.73 6.72
C VAL A 125 9.52 -6.86 6.72
N ALA A 126 9.16 -6.33 5.56
CA ALA A 126 7.91 -5.61 5.36
C ALA A 126 6.70 -6.55 5.61
N GLY A 127 5.81 -6.15 6.52
CA GLY A 127 4.67 -6.96 6.96
C GLY A 127 5.05 -8.15 7.84
N GLY A 128 6.28 -8.20 8.33
CA GLY A 128 6.76 -9.26 9.21
C GLY A 128 6.20 -9.17 10.63
N THR A 129 6.47 -10.20 11.44
CA THR A 129 5.86 -10.39 12.76
C THR A 129 6.76 -10.01 13.92
N ASP A 130 8.04 -9.75 13.67
CA ASP A 130 9.06 -9.46 14.68
C ASP A 130 8.96 -8.02 15.16
N LEU A 131 7.88 -7.71 15.86
CA LEU A 131 7.56 -6.39 16.37
C LEU A 131 7.96 -6.26 17.85
N PRO A 132 8.16 -5.03 18.37
CA PRO A 132 8.43 -4.83 19.78
C PRO A 132 7.44 -5.55 20.70
N GLY A 133 7.98 -6.30 21.67
CA GLY A 133 7.24 -7.15 22.61
C GLY A 133 6.90 -8.55 22.10
N THR A 134 7.17 -8.86 20.83
CA THR A 134 7.04 -10.24 20.32
C THR A 134 8.25 -11.10 20.74
N PRO A 135 8.08 -12.42 20.88
CA PRO A 135 9.16 -13.32 21.31
C PRO A 135 10.32 -13.36 20.32
N CYS A 136 11.54 -13.53 20.83
CA CYS A 136 12.74 -13.77 20.05
C CYS A 136 13.72 -14.67 20.84
N ASP A 137 14.95 -14.87 20.37
CA ASP A 137 16.04 -15.53 21.10
C ASP A 137 17.29 -14.64 21.03
N ASP A 138 17.76 -14.14 22.17
CA ASP A 138 18.93 -13.25 22.22
C ASP A 138 20.27 -14.02 22.22
N GLY A 139 20.21 -15.35 22.21
CA GLY A 139 21.34 -16.27 22.15
C GLY A 139 22.10 -16.41 23.46
N LEU A 140 21.67 -15.77 24.54
CA LEU A 140 22.35 -15.80 25.83
C LEU A 140 21.70 -16.85 26.75
N ALA A 141 22.46 -17.88 27.12
CA ALA A 141 21.98 -18.95 28.01
C ALA A 141 21.65 -18.48 29.45
N THR A 142 22.01 -17.25 29.82
CA THR A 142 21.73 -16.65 31.14
C THR A 142 20.41 -15.89 31.18
N THR A 143 19.72 -15.75 30.06
CA THR A 143 18.46 -15.02 29.92
C THR A 143 17.37 -15.93 29.35
N GLY A 144 16.12 -15.51 29.55
CA GLY A 144 14.95 -16.14 28.95
C GLY A 144 13.78 -15.15 28.87
N ASN A 145 12.64 -15.63 28.35
CA ASN A 145 11.50 -14.77 27.99
C ASN A 145 11.92 -13.60 27.08
N ASP A 146 12.72 -13.88 26.06
CA ASP A 146 13.31 -12.83 25.23
C ASP A 146 12.26 -12.20 24.33
N THR A 147 12.34 -10.89 24.20
CA THR A 147 11.42 -10.11 23.38
C THR A 147 12.15 -9.01 22.62
N TRP A 148 11.60 -8.65 21.48
CA TRP A 148 12.07 -7.49 20.73
C TRP A 148 11.84 -6.20 21.52
N SER A 149 12.89 -5.39 21.70
CA SER A 149 12.76 -4.08 22.31
C SER A 149 12.15 -3.06 21.35
N ALA A 150 11.77 -1.88 21.86
CA ALA A 150 11.35 -0.75 21.03
C ALA A 150 12.43 -0.25 20.04
N ASN A 151 13.70 -0.60 20.28
CA ASN A 151 14.83 -0.28 19.40
C ASN A 151 15.23 -1.47 18.51
N CYS A 152 14.36 -2.48 18.36
CA CYS A 152 14.62 -3.68 17.57
C CYS A 152 15.90 -4.43 17.96
N THR A 153 16.08 -4.61 19.27
CA THR A 153 17.10 -5.50 19.82
C THR A 153 16.39 -6.64 20.53
N CYS A 154 16.71 -7.88 20.21
CA CYS A 154 16.25 -9.01 21.00
C CYS A 154 16.95 -8.98 22.36
N VAL A 155 16.16 -8.94 23.44
CA VAL A 155 16.68 -8.89 24.81
C VAL A 155 15.87 -9.80 25.72
N GLY A 156 16.57 -10.57 26.55
CA GLY A 156 15.99 -11.44 27.54
C GLY A 156 15.96 -10.89 28.96
N GLN A 157 15.16 -11.53 29.80
CA GLN A 157 15.15 -11.32 31.24
C GLN A 157 16.16 -12.25 31.89
N LEU A 158 16.93 -11.75 32.87
CA LEU A 158 17.89 -12.56 33.62
C LEU A 158 17.17 -13.76 34.26
N ILE A 159 17.70 -14.96 34.04
CA ILE A 159 17.24 -16.17 34.73
C ILE A 159 17.82 -16.16 36.15
N ASP A 160 16.95 -16.31 37.14
CA ASP A 160 17.35 -16.37 38.54
C ASP A 160 17.89 -17.75 38.95
N CYS A 161 18.27 -17.90 40.22
CA CYS A 161 18.84 -19.14 40.72
C CYS A 161 17.86 -20.32 40.79
N GLU A 162 16.55 -20.06 40.68
CA GLU A 162 15.52 -21.10 40.57
C GLU A 162 15.19 -21.45 39.10
N GLY A 163 15.84 -20.79 38.14
CA GLY A 163 15.60 -21.02 36.71
C GLY A 163 14.42 -20.21 36.14
N VAL A 164 13.96 -19.19 36.86
CA VAL A 164 12.84 -18.34 36.46
C VAL A 164 13.38 -17.06 35.79
N ALA A 165 13.03 -16.87 34.52
CA ALA A 165 13.32 -15.63 33.80
C ALA A 165 12.56 -14.44 34.45
N GLY A 166 13.32 -13.40 34.82
CA GLY A 166 12.79 -12.23 35.54
C GLY A 166 12.47 -12.49 37.02
N GLY A 167 12.89 -13.64 37.55
CA GLY A 167 12.68 -14.01 38.94
C GLY A 167 13.57 -13.22 39.91
N THR A 168 13.28 -13.34 41.21
CA THR A 168 13.88 -12.51 42.26
C THR A 168 15.01 -13.19 43.02
N ASP A 169 15.22 -14.49 42.81
CA ASP A 169 16.21 -15.31 43.51
C ASP A 169 17.61 -15.11 42.94
N LEU A 170 18.13 -13.89 43.09
CA LEU A 170 19.44 -13.48 42.59
C LEU A 170 20.53 -13.66 43.66
N PRO A 171 21.82 -13.76 43.27
CA PRO A 171 22.92 -13.81 44.22
C PRO A 171 22.85 -12.68 45.27
N GLY A 172 22.94 -13.06 46.55
CA GLY A 172 22.83 -12.17 47.71
C GLY A 172 21.40 -11.95 48.23
N THR A 173 20.37 -12.45 47.54
CA THR A 173 18.99 -12.42 48.04
C THR A 173 18.76 -13.54 49.06
N PRO A 174 17.81 -13.37 50.02
CA PRO A 174 17.53 -14.38 51.04
C PRO A 174 17.00 -15.68 50.44
N CYS A 175 17.35 -16.80 51.07
CA CYS A 175 16.82 -18.13 50.74
C CYS A 175 16.70 -18.98 52.03
N ASP A 176 16.30 -20.26 51.91
CA ASP A 176 16.31 -21.24 53.01
C ASP A 176 17.08 -22.49 52.54
N ASP A 177 18.22 -22.77 53.15
CA ASP A 177 19.06 -23.92 52.78
C ASP A 177 18.58 -25.25 53.41
N GLY A 178 17.50 -25.19 54.20
CA GLY A 178 16.87 -26.32 54.88
C GLY A 178 17.66 -26.85 56.08
N LEU A 179 18.79 -26.23 56.45
CA LEU A 179 19.64 -26.67 57.55
C LEU A 179 19.34 -25.87 58.82
N ALA A 180 18.85 -26.56 59.86
CA ALA A 180 18.53 -25.91 61.15
C ALA A 180 19.74 -25.34 61.92
N THR A 181 20.97 -25.57 61.43
CA THR A 181 22.23 -25.10 62.03
C THR A 181 22.76 -23.81 61.42
N THR A 182 22.13 -23.32 60.37
CA THR A 182 22.49 -22.09 59.65
C THR A 182 21.35 -21.08 59.73
N GLY A 183 21.68 -19.81 59.52
CA GLY A 183 20.72 -18.73 59.39
C GLY A 183 21.27 -17.58 58.55
N ASN A 184 20.40 -16.60 58.24
CA ASN A 184 20.68 -15.54 57.27
C ASN A 184 21.14 -16.11 55.91
N ASP A 185 20.43 -17.12 55.41
CA ASP A 185 20.83 -17.81 54.19
C ASP A 185 20.64 -16.91 52.97
N THR A 186 21.60 -16.97 52.05
CA THR A 186 21.57 -16.19 50.82
C THR A 186 22.02 -17.01 49.64
N TRP A 187 21.51 -16.67 48.46
CA TRP A 187 21.97 -17.26 47.20
C TRP A 187 23.42 -16.87 46.92
N SER A 188 24.28 -17.84 46.63
CA SER A 188 25.67 -17.57 46.21
C SER A 188 25.74 -17.13 44.74
N ALA A 189 26.92 -16.65 44.30
CA ALA A 189 27.19 -16.35 42.89
C ALA A 189 27.09 -17.57 41.96
N ASN A 190 27.14 -18.79 42.52
CA ASN A 190 26.98 -20.04 41.78
C ASN A 190 25.56 -20.64 41.97
N CYS A 191 24.60 -19.83 42.41
CA CYS A 191 23.22 -20.24 42.65
C CYS A 191 23.08 -21.44 43.60
N THR A 192 23.84 -21.39 44.69
CA THR A 192 23.68 -22.32 45.82
C THR A 192 23.15 -21.54 47.02
N CYS A 193 22.02 -21.98 47.59
CA CYS A 193 21.55 -21.41 48.86
C CYS A 193 22.43 -21.91 50.02
N GLY A 194 22.84 -21.01 50.90
CA GLY A 194 23.59 -21.36 52.10
C GLY A 194 23.66 -20.23 53.12
N GLY A 195 23.72 -20.59 54.41
CA GLY A 195 23.75 -19.64 55.52
C GLY A 195 25.01 -19.59 56.36
N GLN A 196 25.01 -18.63 57.29
CA GLN A 196 26.03 -18.52 58.34
C GLN A 196 25.72 -19.51 59.46
N LEU A 197 26.74 -20.20 59.96
CA LEU A 197 26.60 -21.07 61.12
C LEU A 197 26.03 -20.29 62.31
N ILE A 198 24.92 -20.79 62.87
CA ILE A 198 24.39 -20.30 64.13
C ILE A 198 25.28 -20.87 65.23
N ASP A 199 26.25 -20.08 65.66
CA ASP A 199 27.02 -20.42 66.85
C ASP A 199 26.30 -20.05 68.15
N CYS A 200 26.77 -20.63 69.24
CA CYS A 200 26.19 -20.47 70.58
C CYS A 200 26.42 -19.08 71.20
N GLU A 201 26.98 -18.10 70.48
CA GLU A 201 27.05 -16.70 70.96
C GLU A 201 25.72 -15.96 70.77
N GLY A 202 24.91 -16.31 69.76
CA GLY A 202 23.57 -15.71 69.51
C GLY A 202 22.40 -16.32 70.30
N CYS A 203 22.56 -17.50 70.87
CA CYS A 203 21.50 -18.26 71.55
C CYS A 203 21.09 -17.72 72.94
N TRP A 204 21.82 -16.75 73.51
CA TRP A 204 21.52 -16.23 74.85
C TRP A 204 20.21 -15.43 74.93
N TRP A 205 19.77 -14.81 73.84
CA TRP A 205 18.53 -14.01 73.85
C TRP A 205 17.26 -14.85 73.71
N TYR A 206 17.30 -15.95 72.94
CA TYR A 206 16.09 -16.74 72.66
C TYR A 206 15.66 -17.62 73.85
N ARG A 207 16.59 -17.99 74.75
CA ARG A 207 16.28 -18.75 75.97
C ARG A 207 15.72 -17.90 77.10
N TYR A 208 16.01 -16.59 77.16
CA TYR A 208 15.45 -15.71 78.20
C TYR A 208 13.96 -15.39 77.96
N ALA A 209 13.51 -15.34 76.71
CA ALA A 209 12.10 -15.04 76.41
C ALA A 209 11.14 -16.19 76.74
N ARG A 210 11.57 -17.46 76.69
CA ARG A 210 10.69 -18.61 77.01
C ARG A 210 10.63 -18.99 78.49
N HIS A 211 11.54 -18.48 79.32
CA HIS A 211 11.47 -18.66 80.79
C HIS A 211 10.84 -17.48 81.54
N ALA A 212 10.43 -16.41 80.84
CA ALA A 212 9.78 -15.24 81.45
C ALA A 212 8.24 -15.26 81.36
N LEU A 213 7.62 -16.30 80.77
CA LEU A 213 6.16 -16.40 80.61
C LEU A 213 5.53 -17.74 81.04
N ARG A 214 6.12 -18.43 82.03
CA ARG A 214 5.39 -19.34 82.96
C ARG A 214 6.29 -19.84 84.07
#